data_AF-A0A7S2G5L5-F1
#
_entry.id   AF-A0A7S2G5L5-F1
#
_cell.length_a   1.000
_cell.length_b   1.000
_cell.length_c   1.000
_cell.angle_alpha   90.00
_cell.angle_beta   90.00
_cell.angle_gamma   90.00
#
_symmetry.space_group_name_H-M   'P 1'
#
loop_
_entity.id
_entity.type
_entity.pdbx_description
1 polymer ?
#
loop_
_entity_poly.entity_id
_entity_poly.type
_entity_poly.pdbx_seq_one_letter_code
_entity_poly.pdbx_strand_id
1 'polypeptide(L)'
;MEACINNHQKACAELLRRGADTNIKAGGKTALHHAVIHGYPNLVEMLLRHGARTDIRVDVDESDFTDHDGCTALQIAEAELGQRGGGKPRFSEIANMLRQYSR
;
A
#
# COMPACT_ATOMS: atom_id res chain seq x y z
N MET A 1 -21.84 2.40 -6.18
CA MET A 1 -20.42 2.00 -6.36
C MET A 1 -19.70 1.67 -5.05
N GLU A 2 -20.33 1.82 -3.88
CA GLU A 2 -19.67 1.61 -2.57
C GLU A 2 -19.45 0.13 -2.20
N ALA A 3 -20.22 -0.78 -2.81
CA ALA A 3 -20.08 -2.23 -2.60
C ALA A 3 -18.75 -2.79 -3.14
N CYS A 4 -18.23 -2.26 -4.26
CA CYS A 4 -17.01 -2.79 -4.87
C CYS A 4 -15.79 -2.57 -3.98
N ILE A 5 -15.69 -1.40 -3.34
CA ILE A 5 -14.56 -1.04 -2.48
C ILE A 5 -14.57 -1.87 -1.19
N ASN A 6 -15.74 -2.00 -0.55
CA ASN A 6 -15.89 -2.81 0.65
C ASN A 6 -15.67 -4.30 0.38
N ASN A 7 -16.10 -4.79 -0.79
CA ASN A 7 -15.91 -6.18 -1.18
C ASN A 7 -14.43 -6.48 -1.46
N HIS A 8 -13.70 -5.55 -2.12
CA HIS A 8 -12.26 -5.70 -2.31
C HIS A 8 -11.47 -5.67 -1.00
N GLN A 9 -11.80 -4.78 -0.06
CA GLN A 9 -11.14 -4.79 1.26
C GLN A 9 -11.35 -6.12 1.99
N LYS A 10 -12.57 -6.67 1.99
CA LYS A 10 -12.85 -7.97 2.61
C LYS A 10 -12.18 -9.12 1.87
N ALA A 11 -12.15 -9.09 0.54
CA ALA A 11 -11.48 -10.10 -0.26
C ALA A 11 -9.96 -10.09 -0.02
N CYS A 12 -9.34 -8.91 0.04
CA CYS A 12 -7.94 -8.77 0.41
C CYS A 12 -7.69 -9.26 1.84
N ALA A 13 -8.53 -8.89 2.81
CA ALA A 13 -8.42 -9.37 4.19
C ALA A 13 -8.50 -10.91 4.28
N GLU A 14 -9.39 -11.54 3.53
CA GLU A 14 -9.55 -12.99 3.50
C GLU A 14 -8.36 -13.69 2.82
N LEU A 15 -7.82 -13.11 1.75
CA LEU A 15 -6.60 -13.60 1.11
C LEU A 15 -5.40 -13.55 2.06
N LEU A 16 -5.24 -12.45 2.78
CA LEU A 16 -4.20 -12.29 3.80
C LEU A 16 -4.37 -13.31 4.94
N ARG A 17 -5.62 -13.54 5.39
CA ARG A 17 -5.93 -14.54 6.42
C ARG A 17 -5.61 -15.97 5.98
N ARG A 18 -5.70 -16.26 4.68
CA ARG A 18 -5.34 -17.56 4.09
C ARG A 18 -3.83 -17.82 4.02
N GLY A 19 -3.01 -16.92 4.55
CA GLY A 19 -1.56 -17.03 4.48
C GLY A 19 -1.00 -16.60 3.13
N ALA A 20 -1.73 -15.74 2.39
CA ALA A 20 -1.16 -15.13 1.21
C ALA A 20 0.07 -14.31 1.62
N ASP A 21 1.21 -14.63 1.02
CA ASP A 21 2.46 -13.91 1.25
C ASP A 21 2.30 -12.45 0.84
N THR A 22 2.23 -11.58 1.84
CA THR A 22 2.01 -10.12 1.70
C THR A 22 3.17 -9.41 1.00
N ASN A 23 4.30 -10.09 0.93
CA ASN A 23 5.56 -9.65 0.34
C ASN A 23 5.70 -10.04 -1.14
N ILE A 24 4.75 -10.77 -1.73
CA ILE A 24 4.79 -11.10 -3.16
C ILE A 24 4.62 -9.81 -3.97
N LYS A 25 5.55 -9.60 -4.91
CA LYS A 25 5.42 -8.56 -5.93
C LYS A 25 4.56 -9.11 -7.07
N ALA A 26 3.40 -8.52 -7.31
CA ALA A 26 2.58 -8.79 -8.48
C ALA A 26 2.73 -7.60 -9.44
N GLY A 27 3.32 -7.83 -10.62
CA GLY A 27 3.60 -6.74 -11.57
C GLY A 27 4.48 -5.63 -10.96
N GLY A 28 5.44 -6.01 -10.12
CA GLY A 28 6.34 -5.06 -9.48
C GLY A 28 5.89 -4.48 -8.14
N LYS A 29 4.60 -4.54 -7.81
CA LYS A 29 4.03 -3.91 -6.61
C LYS A 29 3.61 -4.97 -5.60
N THR A 30 3.78 -4.69 -4.32
CA THR A 30 3.25 -5.57 -3.24
C THR A 30 1.84 -5.14 -2.83
N ALA A 31 1.14 -6.02 -2.10
CA ALA A 31 -0.17 -5.71 -1.53
C ALA A 31 -0.16 -4.41 -0.70
N LEU A 32 0.96 -4.11 -0.02
CA LEU A 32 1.15 -2.88 0.75
C LEU A 32 1.19 -1.65 -0.15
N HIS A 33 1.89 -1.69 -1.28
CA HIS A 33 1.91 -0.58 -2.23
C HIS A 33 0.52 -0.25 -2.78
N HIS A 34 -0.26 -1.27 -3.16
CA HIS A 34 -1.63 -1.06 -3.61
C HIS A 34 -2.51 -0.44 -2.51
N ALA A 35 -2.39 -0.91 -1.27
CA ALA A 35 -3.14 -0.37 -0.15
C ALA A 35 -2.82 1.11 0.12
N VAL A 36 -1.55 1.49 -0.02
CA VAL A 36 -1.10 2.88 0.10
C VAL A 36 -1.61 3.74 -1.04
N ILE A 37 -1.41 3.35 -2.31
CA ILE A 37 -1.85 4.10 -3.50
C ILE A 37 -3.35 4.38 -3.47
N HIS A 38 -4.14 3.41 -3.01
CA HIS A 38 -5.58 3.56 -2.91
C HIS A 38 -6.06 4.26 -1.61
N GLY A 39 -5.16 4.52 -0.66
CA GLY A 39 -5.48 5.20 0.60
C GLY A 39 -6.37 4.36 1.53
N TYR A 40 -6.04 3.07 1.70
CA TYR A 40 -6.76 2.13 2.55
C TYR A 40 -6.03 1.85 3.88
N PRO A 41 -6.19 2.70 4.91
CA PRO A 41 -5.49 2.56 6.19
C PRO A 41 -5.77 1.23 6.88
N ASN A 42 -7.03 0.78 6.89
CA ASN A 42 -7.40 -0.52 7.48
C ASN A 42 -6.67 -1.70 6.81
N LEU A 43 -6.50 -1.65 5.49
CA LEU A 43 -5.81 -2.71 4.75
C LEU A 43 -4.29 -2.65 5.02
N VAL A 44 -3.72 -1.45 5.10
CA VAL A 44 -2.33 -1.22 5.52
C VAL A 44 -2.09 -1.77 6.92
N GLU A 45 -2.94 -1.45 7.90
CA GLU A 45 -2.80 -1.95 9.27
C GLU A 45 -2.85 -3.48 9.31
N MET A 46 -3.79 -4.10 8.60
CA MET A 46 -3.86 -5.56 8.50
C MET A 46 -2.58 -6.14 7.90
N LEU A 47 -2.09 -5.59 6.79
CA LEU A 47 -0.86 -6.03 6.15
C LEU A 47 0.35 -5.93 7.09
N LEU A 48 0.48 -4.80 7.79
CA LEU A 48 1.55 -4.58 8.77
C LEU A 48 1.47 -5.57 9.94
N ARG A 49 0.27 -5.83 10.48
CA ARG A 49 0.04 -6.85 11.51
C ARG A 49 0.39 -8.26 11.05
N HIS A 50 0.21 -8.54 9.76
CA HIS A 50 0.59 -9.81 9.13
C HIS A 50 2.08 -9.88 8.75
N GLY A 51 2.91 -8.89 9.13
CA GLY A 51 4.35 -8.89 8.88
C GLY A 51 4.73 -8.47 7.46
N ALA A 52 3.89 -7.68 6.79
CA ALA A 52 4.24 -7.08 5.50
C ALA A 52 5.46 -6.18 5.66
N ARG A 53 6.45 -6.37 4.79
CA ARG A 53 7.67 -5.55 4.77
C ARG A 53 7.39 -4.20 4.11
N THR A 54 7.68 -3.13 4.84
CA THR A 54 7.58 -1.74 4.36
C THR A 54 8.75 -1.32 3.48
N ASP A 55 9.88 -2.01 3.60
CA ASP A 55 11.13 -1.75 2.88
C ASP A 55 11.19 -2.43 1.50
N ILE A 56 10.09 -3.04 1.07
CA ILE A 56 10.02 -3.57 -0.29
C ILE A 56 9.84 -2.39 -1.24
N ARG A 57 10.69 -2.35 -2.26
CA ARG A 57 10.60 -1.39 -3.36
C ARG A 57 9.72 -1.93 -4.49
N VAL A 58 9.01 -1.04 -5.17
CA VAL A 58 8.32 -1.39 -6.41
C VAL A 58 9.35 -1.68 -7.50
N ASP A 59 9.23 -2.83 -8.15
CA ASP A 59 9.99 -3.15 -9.36
C ASP A 59 9.06 -2.89 -10.54
N VAL A 60 8.90 -1.63 -10.95
CA VAL A 60 8.12 -1.39 -12.17
C VAL A 60 8.87 -2.01 -13.34
N ASP A 61 8.19 -2.88 -14.08
CA ASP A 61 8.68 -3.35 -15.36
C ASP A 61 8.72 -2.12 -16.29
N GLU A 62 9.79 -1.93 -17.07
CA GLU A 62 10.13 -0.71 -17.82
C GLU A 62 9.10 -0.27 -18.89
N SER A 63 7.91 -0.86 -18.90
CA SER A 63 6.82 -0.62 -19.84
C SER A 63 5.81 0.47 -19.41
N ASP A 64 5.89 0.97 -18.17
CA ASP A 64 4.98 2.02 -17.65
C ASP A 64 5.79 3.28 -17.30
N PHE A 65 5.67 4.34 -18.11
CA PHE A 65 6.41 5.61 -18.05
C PHE A 65 6.09 6.48 -16.82
N THR A 66 6.18 5.92 -15.61
CA THR A 66 5.99 6.66 -14.37
C THR A 66 7.28 6.67 -13.56
N ASP A 67 7.78 7.85 -13.20
CA ASP A 67 9.03 8.10 -12.43
C ASP A 67 9.05 7.51 -11.00
N HIS A 68 8.25 6.48 -10.69
CA HIS A 68 8.16 5.85 -9.37
C HIS A 68 9.10 4.64 -9.22
N ASP A 69 10.19 4.59 -10.00
CA ASP A 69 11.18 3.52 -9.96
C ASP A 69 11.76 3.38 -8.54
N GLY A 70 11.65 2.18 -7.97
CA GLY A 70 12.30 1.85 -6.71
C GLY A 70 11.78 2.59 -5.47
N CYS A 71 10.57 3.17 -5.54
CA CYS A 71 9.93 3.76 -4.37
C CYS A 71 9.43 2.68 -3.40
N THR A 72 9.61 2.92 -2.11
CA THR A 72 9.02 2.12 -1.02
C THR A 72 7.59 2.55 -0.75
N ALA A 73 6.83 1.70 -0.05
CA ALA A 73 5.46 2.02 0.36
C ALA A 73 5.37 3.34 1.14
N LEU A 74 6.39 3.68 1.95
CA LEU A 74 6.46 4.95 2.67
C LEU A 74 6.65 6.14 1.72
N GLN A 75 7.57 6.04 0.76
CA GLN A 75 7.82 7.10 -0.21
C GLN A 75 6.60 7.36 -1.09
N ILE A 76 5.87 6.30 -1.49
CA ILE A 76 4.62 6.46 -2.24
C ILE A 76 3.57 7.18 -1.37
N ALA A 77 3.44 6.81 -0.09
CA ALA A 77 2.51 7.49 0.81
C ALA A 77 2.84 9.00 0.92
N GLU A 78 4.13 9.34 1.01
CA GLU A 78 4.59 10.74 1.08
C GLU A 78 4.44 11.48 -0.25
N ALA A 79 4.68 10.83 -1.39
CA ALA A 79 4.46 11.41 -2.72
C ALA A 79 2.97 11.73 -2.95
N GLU A 80 2.06 10.84 -2.52
CA GLU A 80 0.62 11.06 -2.63
C GLU A 80 0.11 12.19 -1.71
N LEU A 81 0.79 12.45 -0.58
CA LEU A 81 0.49 13.62 0.27
C LEU A 81 0.71 14.95 -0.47
N GLY A 82 1.66 15.00 -1.41
CA GLY A 82 2.02 16.22 -2.16
C GLY A 82 1.21 16.46 -3.42
N GLN A 83 0.73 15.41 -4.11
CA GLN A 83 0.16 15.53 -5.46
C GLN A 83 -1.34 15.89 -5.51
N ARG A 84 -2.10 15.65 -4.42
CA ARG A 84 -3.53 15.97 -4.38
C ARG A 84 -3.81 17.00 -3.29
N GLY A 85 -4.00 18.25 -3.69
CA GLY A 85 -4.36 19.41 -2.86
C GLY A 85 -5.71 19.32 -2.14
N GLY A 86 -5.93 18.25 -1.39
CA GLY A 86 -7.09 18.03 -0.54
C GLY A 86 -6.70 17.02 0.52
N GLY A 87 -6.19 17.51 1.66
CA GLY A 87 -5.74 16.73 2.79
C GLY A 87 -6.79 15.72 3.25
N LYS A 88 -6.73 14.50 2.72
CA LYS A 88 -7.46 13.37 3.29
C LYS A 88 -6.61 12.84 4.44
N PRO A 89 -7.13 12.81 5.68
CA PRO A 89 -6.39 12.37 6.87
C PRO A 89 -5.89 10.92 6.78
N ARG A 90 -6.39 10.15 5.81
CA ARG A 90 -6.05 8.74 5.62
C ARG A 90 -4.59 8.52 5.17
N PHE A 91 -4.02 9.39 4.34
CA PHE A 91 -2.64 9.19 3.86
C PHE A 91 -1.60 9.57 4.92
N SER A 92 -1.86 10.60 5.73
CA SER A 92 -0.98 10.97 6.85
C SER A 92 -0.98 9.89 7.93
N GLU A 93 -2.14 9.28 8.19
CA GLU A 93 -2.27 8.13 9.08
C GLU A 93 -1.48 6.91 8.55
N ILE A 94 -1.62 6.58 7.27
CA ILE A 94 -0.85 5.51 6.61
C ILE A 94 0.65 5.77 6.72
N ALA A 95 1.12 6.99 6.42
CA ALA A 95 2.53 7.34 6.51
C ALA A 95 3.07 7.20 7.94
N ASN A 96 2.29 7.61 8.95
CA ASN A 96 2.64 7.44 10.36
C ASN A 96 2.70 5.95 10.78
N MET A 97 1.78 5.11 10.29
CA MET A 97 1.81 3.67 10.53
C MET A 97 3.07 3.05 9.92
N LEU A 98 3.38 3.37 8.66
CA LEU A 98 4.56 2.85 7.97
C LEU A 98 5.87 3.26 8.67
N ARG A 99 5.98 4.52 9.14
CA ARG A 99 7.14 4.99 9.92
C ARG A 99 7.34 4.21 11.21
N GLN A 100 6.27 3.82 11.91
CA GLN A 100 6.37 3.05 13.15
C GLN A 100 6.88 1.62 12.93
N TYR A 101 6.57 1.03 11.77
CA TYR A 101 6.96 -0.34 11.43
C TYR A 101 8.31 -0.44 10.70
N SER A 102 8.85 0.66 10.18
CA SER A 102 10.12 0.70 9.45
C SER A 102 11.37 0.77 10.35
N ARG A 103 11.30 0.27 11.59
CA ARG A 103 12.33 0.46 12.63
C ARG A 103 13.30 -0.73 12.76
#